data_AF-A0A6C0DQV7-F1
#
_entry.id   AF-A0A6C0DQV7-F1
#
_cell.length_a   1.000
_cell.length_b   1.000
_cell.length_c   1.000
_cell.angle_alpha   90.00
_cell.angle_beta   90.00
_cell.angle_gamma   90.00
#
_symmetry.space_group_name_H-M   'P 1'
#
loop_
_entity.id
_entity.type
_entity.pdbx_description
1 polymer ?
#
loop_
_entity_poly.entity_id
_entity_poly.type
_entity_poly.pdbx_seq_one_letter_code
_entity_poly.pdbx_strand_id
1 'polypeptide(L)'
;MDNISGSTEIVTKTQLVEDVQRWVLIDSQLKIIHEKTKRLRDMKHSLGEKICKYMDDKPQKKIGITDGELRIYEKKDYSPLTFGYIEQKLSEIIHDKEKVEYIIQYLKENRDIKISKDIRRI
;
A
#
# COMPACT_ATOMS: atom_id res chain seq x y z
N MET A 1 30.21 20.06 25.14
CA MET A 1 31.13 19.56 24.10
C MET A 1 30.92 18.07 24.07
N ASP A 2 29.92 17.61 23.33
CA ASP A 2 29.53 16.19 23.32
C ASP A 2 29.85 15.59 21.96
N ASN A 3 30.54 14.48 22.05
CA ASN A 3 31.36 13.85 21.05
C ASN A 3 30.48 12.95 20.17
N ILE A 4 30.04 13.42 19.00
CA ILE A 4 29.41 12.56 17.99
C ILE A 4 30.53 11.83 17.26
N SER A 5 30.97 10.71 17.82
CA SER A 5 31.79 9.74 17.09
C SER A 5 30.88 8.98 16.12
N GLY A 6 30.69 9.55 14.93
CA GLY A 6 30.14 8.84 13.79
C GLY A 6 31.16 7.81 13.32
N SER A 7 31.05 6.58 13.81
CA SER A 7 31.85 5.45 13.37
C SER A 7 31.47 5.15 11.91
N THR A 8 32.26 5.64 10.97
CA THR A 8 32.11 5.27 9.55
C THR A 8 32.81 3.93 9.37
N GLU A 9 32.07 2.83 9.50
CA GLU A 9 32.60 1.49 9.24
C GLU A 9 33.08 1.40 7.78
N ILE A 10 34.35 1.10 7.59
CA ILE A 10 34.95 0.85 6.27
C ILE A 10 34.44 -0.52 5.81
N VAL A 11 33.39 -0.53 4.98
CA VAL A 11 32.90 -1.75 4.34
C VAL A 11 33.99 -2.30 3.43
N THR A 12 34.47 -3.51 3.72
CA THR A 12 35.47 -4.18 2.88
C THR A 12 34.84 -4.63 1.56
N LYS A 13 35.64 -4.75 0.50
CA LYS A 13 35.16 -5.22 -0.82
C LYS A 13 34.47 -6.59 -0.73
N THR A 14 34.95 -7.48 0.13
CA THR A 14 34.36 -8.80 0.35
C THR A 14 32.98 -8.69 0.99
N GLN A 15 32.83 -7.87 2.05
CA GLN A 15 31.55 -7.65 2.71
C GLN A 15 30.50 -7.09 1.74
N LEU A 16 30.90 -6.13 0.89
CA LEU A 16 30.01 -5.56 -0.11
C LEU A 16 29.50 -6.62 -1.11
N VAL A 17 30.37 -7.53 -1.57
CA VAL A 17 29.97 -8.60 -2.49
C VAL A 17 28.94 -9.53 -1.83
N GLU A 18 29.15 -9.91 -0.58
CA GLU A 18 28.19 -10.74 0.16
C GLU A 18 26.86 -10.04 0.38
N ASP A 19 26.88 -8.76 0.73
CA ASP A 19 25.66 -7.99 0.95
C ASP A 19 24.85 -7.83 -0.34
N VAL A 20 25.51 -7.62 -1.48
CA VAL A 20 24.84 -7.60 -2.80
C VAL A 20 24.25 -8.97 -3.15
N GLN A 21 24.99 -10.06 -2.92
CA GLN A 21 24.48 -11.43 -3.16
C GLN A 21 23.26 -11.74 -2.29
N ARG A 22 23.33 -11.41 -0.99
CA ARG A 22 22.21 -11.57 -0.05
C ARG A 22 21.01 -10.73 -0.46
N TRP A 23 21.24 -9.47 -0.86
CA TRP A 23 20.18 -8.58 -1.33
C TRP A 23 19.46 -9.15 -2.56
N VAL A 24 20.20 -9.66 -3.56
CA VAL A 24 19.61 -10.27 -4.78
C VAL A 24 18.81 -11.53 -4.45
N LEU A 25 19.28 -12.35 -3.52
CA LEU A 25 18.56 -13.53 -3.06
C LEU A 25 17.23 -13.14 -2.41
N ILE A 26 17.25 -12.14 -1.51
CA ILE A 26 16.06 -11.64 -0.82
C ILE A 26 15.06 -11.05 -1.82
N ASP A 27 15.51 -10.19 -2.75
CA ASP A 27 14.67 -9.61 -3.81
C ASP A 27 13.94 -10.71 -4.62
N SER A 28 14.68 -11.76 -4.99
CA SER A 28 14.11 -12.89 -5.73
C SER A 28 13.08 -13.67 -4.91
N GLN A 29 13.31 -13.89 -3.61
CA GLN A 29 12.34 -14.54 -2.73
C GLN A 29 11.08 -13.68 -2.52
N LEU A 30 11.26 -12.37 -2.31
CA LEU A 30 10.15 -11.42 -2.17
C LEU A 30 9.27 -11.42 -3.41
N LYS A 31 9.87 -11.48 -4.61
CA LYS A 31 9.12 -11.58 -5.86
C LYS A 31 8.22 -12.82 -5.88
N ILE A 32 8.76 -13.99 -5.53
CA ILE A 32 8.00 -15.25 -5.48
C ILE A 32 6.86 -15.17 -4.45
N ILE A 33 7.16 -14.65 -3.25
CA ILE A 33 6.17 -14.49 -2.17
C ILE A 33 5.07 -13.52 -2.59
N HIS A 34 5.40 -12.41 -3.24
CA HIS A 34 4.43 -11.43 -3.73
C HIS A 34 3.52 -12.04 -4.80
N GLU A 35 4.06 -12.80 -5.74
CA GLU A 35 3.25 -13.51 -6.74
C GLU A 35 2.30 -14.51 -6.10
N LYS A 36 2.78 -15.31 -5.14
CA LYS A 36 1.95 -16.27 -4.40
C LYS A 36 0.87 -15.54 -3.58
N THR A 37 1.22 -14.45 -2.92
CA THR A 37 0.30 -13.63 -2.13
C THR A 37 -0.78 -13.02 -3.01
N LYS A 38 -0.42 -12.51 -4.20
CA LYS A 38 -1.37 -11.99 -5.19
C LYS A 38 -2.37 -13.07 -5.59
N ARG A 39 -1.89 -14.25 -6.01
CA ARG A 39 -2.76 -15.38 -6.39
C ARG A 39 -3.73 -15.77 -5.27
N LEU A 40 -3.23 -15.91 -4.04
CA LEU A 40 -4.07 -16.26 -2.89
C LEU A 40 -5.11 -15.18 -2.57
N ARG A 41 -4.74 -13.89 -2.72
CA ARG A 41 -5.68 -12.77 -2.54
C ARG A 41 -6.79 -12.81 -3.58
N ASP A 42 -6.44 -13.04 -4.84
CA ASP A 42 -7.41 -13.11 -5.94
C ASP A 42 -8.37 -14.30 -5.76
N MET A 43 -7.83 -15.47 -5.38
CA MET A 43 -8.64 -16.65 -5.06
C MET A 43 -9.56 -16.40 -3.86
N LYS A 44 -9.05 -15.81 -2.77
CA LYS A 44 -9.84 -15.46 -1.59
C LYS A 44 -10.96 -14.48 -1.94
N HIS A 45 -10.67 -13.48 -2.75
CA HIS A 45 -11.64 -12.49 -3.19
C HIS A 45 -12.74 -13.14 -4.04
N SER A 46 -12.38 -13.93 -5.05
CA SER A 46 -13.34 -14.65 -5.91
C SER A 46 -14.25 -15.60 -5.12
N LEU A 47 -13.70 -16.32 -4.14
CA LEU A 47 -14.51 -17.16 -3.25
C LEU A 47 -15.41 -16.32 -2.35
N GLY A 48 -14.90 -15.22 -1.79
CA GLY A 48 -15.65 -14.28 -0.97
C GLY A 48 -16.87 -13.73 -1.71
N GLU A 49 -16.72 -13.30 -2.95
CA GLU A 49 -17.84 -12.80 -3.77
C GLU A 49 -18.92 -13.86 -3.99
N LYS A 50 -18.51 -15.11 -4.30
CA LYS A 50 -19.44 -16.23 -4.48
C LYS A 50 -20.21 -16.53 -3.20
N ILE A 51 -19.52 -16.52 -2.05
CA ILE A 51 -20.12 -16.76 -0.74
C ILE A 51 -21.09 -15.63 -0.39
N CYS A 52 -20.68 -14.36 -0.51
CA CYS A 52 -21.55 -13.22 -0.25
C CYS A 52 -22.81 -13.28 -1.11
N LYS A 53 -22.66 -13.50 -2.43
CA LYS A 53 -23.78 -13.60 -3.36
C LYS A 53 -24.75 -14.73 -3.00
N TYR A 54 -24.25 -15.90 -2.61
CA TYR A 54 -25.10 -17.00 -2.17
C TYR A 54 -25.85 -16.68 -0.86
N MET A 55 -25.20 -15.92 0.03
CA MET A 55 -25.74 -15.56 1.33
C MET A 55 -26.69 -14.35 1.27
N ASP A 56 -26.68 -13.56 0.20
CA ASP A 56 -27.57 -12.40 0.04
C ASP A 56 -29.04 -12.81 0.14
N ASP A 57 -29.42 -13.93 -0.48
CA ASP A 57 -30.79 -14.48 -0.50
C ASP A 57 -31.18 -15.25 0.79
N LYS A 58 -30.28 -15.32 1.79
CA LYS A 58 -30.49 -16.08 3.03
C LYS A 58 -30.76 -15.15 4.22
N PRO A 59 -31.72 -15.50 5.10
CA PRO A 59 -31.99 -14.72 6.31
C PRO A 59 -30.86 -14.86 7.35
N GLN A 60 -30.17 -15.99 7.37
CA GLN A 60 -29.02 -16.22 8.25
C GLN A 60 -27.74 -15.69 7.58
N LYS A 61 -27.05 -14.77 8.25
CA LYS A 61 -25.79 -14.15 7.78
C LYS A 61 -24.53 -14.69 8.47
N LYS A 62 -24.63 -15.85 9.11
CA LYS A 62 -23.56 -16.51 9.87
C LYS A 62 -23.27 -17.89 9.31
N ILE A 63 -21.99 -18.24 9.20
CA ILE A 63 -21.50 -19.54 8.74
C ILE A 63 -20.54 -20.09 9.80
N GLY A 64 -20.85 -21.25 10.39
CA GLY A 64 -19.94 -21.92 11.33
C GLY A 64 -18.80 -22.62 10.60
N ILE A 65 -17.58 -22.53 11.15
CA ILE A 65 -16.38 -23.23 10.69
C ILE A 65 -15.69 -23.90 11.89
N THR A 66 -14.75 -24.81 11.64
CA THR A 66 -14.05 -25.55 12.70
C THR A 66 -13.38 -24.64 13.73
N ASP A 67 -12.95 -23.44 13.33
CA ASP A 67 -12.26 -22.46 14.17
C ASP A 67 -13.09 -21.18 14.45
N GLY A 68 -14.43 -21.28 14.45
CA GLY A 68 -15.31 -20.17 14.84
C GLY A 68 -16.46 -19.90 13.86
N GLU A 69 -16.81 -18.62 13.64
CA GLU A 69 -17.88 -18.21 12.73
C GLU A 69 -17.44 -17.12 11.74
N LEU A 70 -17.95 -17.20 10.51
CA LEU A 70 -17.88 -16.15 9.51
C LEU A 70 -19.21 -15.39 9.51
N ARG A 71 -19.15 -14.06 9.56
CA ARG A 71 -20.31 -13.18 9.46
C ARG A 71 -20.22 -12.35 8.19
N ILE A 72 -21.30 -12.32 7.41
CA ILE A 72 -21.43 -11.39 6.29
C ILE A 72 -21.70 -10.00 6.88
N TYR A 73 -20.92 -9.03 6.46
CA TYR A 73 -21.03 -7.64 6.91
C TYR A 73 -20.82 -6.68 5.73
N GLU A 74 -21.37 -5.48 5.85
CA GLU A 74 -21.14 -4.41 4.88
C GLU A 74 -19.76 -3.79 5.13
N LYS A 75 -18.89 -3.89 4.13
CA LYS A 75 -17.58 -3.24 4.15
C LYS A 75 -17.71 -1.86 3.51
N LYS A 76 -17.36 -0.81 4.26
CA LYS A 76 -17.21 0.55 3.72
C LYS A 76 -15.77 0.75 3.30
N ASP A 77 -15.52 0.77 1.99
CA ASP A 77 -14.23 1.10 1.43
C ASP A 77 -14.19 2.59 1.09
N TYR A 78 -13.37 3.34 1.82
CA TYR A 78 -13.17 4.76 1.58
C TYR A 78 -12.11 4.96 0.50
N SER A 79 -12.44 5.73 -0.54
CA SER A 79 -11.48 6.09 -1.57
C SER A 79 -10.33 6.92 -1.00
N PRO A 80 -9.10 6.76 -1.51
CA PRO A 80 -7.98 7.61 -1.10
C PRO A 80 -8.29 9.08 -1.47
N LEU A 81 -7.81 10.00 -0.63
CA LEU A 81 -7.86 11.44 -0.89
C LEU A 81 -6.82 11.80 -1.96
N THR A 82 -7.16 11.53 -3.21
CA THR A 82 -6.33 11.92 -4.36
C THR A 82 -6.48 13.41 -4.65
N PHE A 83 -5.49 14.02 -5.30
CA PHE A 83 -5.61 15.41 -5.75
C PHE A 83 -6.85 15.62 -6.63
N GLY A 84 -7.18 14.68 -7.52
CA GLY A 84 -8.40 14.78 -8.33
C GLY A 84 -9.69 14.70 -7.51
N TYR A 85 -9.73 13.86 -6.47
CA TYR A 85 -10.85 13.84 -5.54
C TYR A 85 -11.00 15.17 -4.79
N ILE A 86 -9.89 15.71 -4.29
CA ILE A 86 -9.87 17.00 -3.58
C ILE A 86 -10.28 18.13 -4.52
N GLU A 87 -9.76 18.17 -5.75
CA GLU A 87 -10.09 19.16 -6.77
C GLU A 87 -11.58 19.15 -7.12
N GLN A 88 -12.14 17.96 -7.34
CA GLN A 88 -13.56 17.80 -7.58
C GLN A 88 -14.39 18.35 -6.40
N LYS A 89 -14.03 17.96 -5.17
CA LYS A 89 -14.76 18.38 -3.97
C LYS A 89 -14.61 19.88 -3.68
N LEU A 90 -13.46 20.47 -3.98
CA LEU A 90 -13.27 21.91 -3.89
C LEU A 90 -14.06 22.65 -4.96
N SER A 91 -14.14 22.13 -6.18
CA SER A 91 -14.94 22.72 -7.28
C SER A 91 -16.44 22.72 -7.00
N GLU A 92 -16.93 21.77 -6.19
CA GLU A 92 -18.33 21.72 -5.73
C GLU A 92 -18.66 22.85 -4.73
N ILE A 93 -17.67 23.41 -4.05
CA ILE A 93 -17.83 24.40 -2.97
C ILE A 93 -17.38 25.79 -3.42
N ILE A 94 -16.34 25.86 -4.25
CA ILE A 94 -15.70 27.07 -4.76
C ILE A 94 -15.97 27.17 -6.26
N HIS A 95 -16.83 28.11 -6.65
CA HIS A 95 -17.20 28.35 -8.05
C HIS A 95 -16.06 28.95 -8.90
N ASP A 96 -15.03 29.47 -8.23
CA ASP A 96 -13.85 30.07 -8.84
C ASP A 96 -12.80 29.00 -9.14
N LYS A 97 -12.72 28.59 -10.41
CA LYS A 97 -11.82 27.52 -10.86
C LYS A 97 -10.34 27.89 -10.66
N GLU A 98 -9.98 29.15 -10.83
CA GLU A 98 -8.58 29.60 -10.67
C GLU A 98 -8.12 29.42 -9.23
N LYS A 99 -9.00 29.68 -8.25
CA LYS A 99 -8.71 29.43 -6.83
C LYS A 99 -8.57 27.95 -6.51
N VAL A 100 -9.42 27.09 -7.09
CA VAL A 100 -9.31 25.64 -6.89
C VAL A 100 -7.99 25.12 -7.46
N GLU A 101 -7.63 25.55 -8.67
CA GLU A 101 -6.37 25.18 -9.30
C GLU A 101 -5.16 25.65 -8.46
N TYR A 102 -5.20 26.88 -7.96
CA TYR A 102 -4.17 27.41 -7.07
C TYR A 102 -4.02 26.57 -5.79
N ILE A 103 -5.12 26.20 -5.13
CA ILE A 103 -5.08 25.37 -3.91
C ILE A 103 -4.45 24.01 -4.21
N ILE A 104 -4.85 23.36 -5.31
CA ILE A 104 -4.32 22.05 -5.69
C ILE A 104 -2.82 22.15 -6.02
N GLN A 105 -2.40 23.20 -6.72
CA GLN A 105 -1.00 23.43 -7.03
C GLN A 105 -0.18 23.68 -5.76
N TYR A 106 -0.68 24.52 -4.85
CA TYR A 106 -0.04 24.77 -3.56
C TYR A 106 0.15 23.47 -2.76
N LEU A 107 -0.85 22.59 -2.70
CA LEU A 107 -0.75 21.32 -1.99
C LEU A 107 0.26 20.35 -2.65
N LYS A 108 0.44 20.40 -3.97
CA LYS A 108 1.46 19.60 -4.67
C LYS A 108 2.87 20.08 -4.36
N GLU A 109 3.08 21.39 -4.33
CA GLU A 109 4.39 22.02 -4.13
C GLU A 109 4.86 21.95 -2.67
N ASN A 110 3.95 22.06 -1.71
CA ASN A 110 4.26 22.06 -0.27
C ASN A 110 4.24 20.66 0.35
N ARG A 111 4.17 19.60 -0.46
CA ARG A 111 4.20 18.22 0.04
C ARG A 111 5.64 17.83 0.39
N ASP A 112 5.86 17.33 1.61
CA ASP A 112 7.17 16.82 2.01
C ASP A 112 7.60 15.65 1.13
N ILE A 113 8.67 15.85 0.36
CA ILE A 113 9.30 14.82 -0.45
C ILE A 113 10.58 14.35 0.27
N LYS A 114 10.56 13.11 0.76
CA LYS A 114 11.77 12.45 1.27
C LYS A 114 12.47 11.73 0.12
N ILE A 115 13.64 12.22 -0.26
CA ILE A 115 14.51 11.56 -1.25
C ILE A 115 15.50 10.66 -0.51
N SER A 116 15.43 9.36 -0.77
CA SER A 116 16.43 8.38 -0.32
C SER A 116 17.01 7.62 -1.50
N LYS A 117 18.31 7.31 -1.44
CA LYS A 117 18.93 6.38 -2.39
C LYS A 117 18.48 4.97 -2.05
N ASP A 118 18.13 4.20 -3.07
CA ASP A 118 17.69 2.82 -2.93
C ASP A 118 18.28 1.97 -4.08
N ILE A 119 18.34 0.65 -3.89
CA ILE A 119 18.82 -0.31 -4.88
C ILE A 119 17.61 -0.95 -5.56
N ARG A 120 17.63 -1.06 -6.89
CA ARG A 120 16.56 -1.70 -7.65
C ARG A 120 17.13 -2.56 -8.78
N ARG A 121 16.53 -3.73 -8.99
CA ARG A 121 16.79 -4.58 -10.16
C ARG A 121 16.04 -4.01 -11.39
N ILE A 122 16.75 -3.81 -12.50
CA ILE A 122 16.20 -3.38 -13.80
C ILE A 122 15.80 -4.62 -14.62
#